data_AF-A0A7V9ZSR1-F1
#
_entry.id   AF-A0A7V9ZSR1-F1
#
_cell.length_a   1.000
_cell.length_b   1.000
_cell.length_c   1.000
_cell.angle_alpha   90.00
_cell.angle_beta   90.00
_cell.angle_gamma   90.00
#
_symmetry.space_group_name_H-M   'P 1'
#
loop_
_entity.id
_entity.type
_entity.pdbx_description
1 polymer ?
#
loop_
_entity_poly.entity_id
_entity_poly.type
_entity_poly.pdbx_seq_one_letter_code
_entity_poly.pdbx_strand_id
1 'polypeptide(L)' 'MQPGDVPITFADISKAKELLDYNPQTKIEDGIPKFIRWFRENRQSEFVESVS' A
#
# COMPACT_ATOMS: atom_id res chain seq x y z
N MET A 1 -8.30 5.48 -19.37
CA MET A 1 -7.62 6.40 -18.45
C MET A 1 -8.56 7.56 -18.21
N GLN A 2 -8.76 7.92 -16.94
CA GLN A 2 -9.55 9.08 -16.56
C GLN A 2 -8.91 10.36 -17.13
N PRO A 3 -9.67 11.43 -17.37
CA PRO A 3 -9.15 12.67 -17.97
C PRO A 3 -8.01 13.34 -17.18
N GLY A 4 -7.84 13.00 -15.90
CA GLY A 4 -6.76 13.50 -15.04
C GLY A 4 -5.62 12.50 -14.79
N ASP A 5 -5.67 11.30 -15.38
CA ASP A 5 -4.61 10.31 -15.19
C ASP A 5 -3.37 10.73 -15.97
N VAL A 6 -2.25 10.87 -15.27
CA VAL A 6 -0.93 10.91 -15.89
C VAL A 6 -0.48 9.48 -16.23
N PRO A 7 0.11 9.24 -17.42
CA PRO A 7 0.45 7.88 -17.86
C PRO A 7 1.37 7.13 -16.90
N ILE A 8 2.31 7.84 -16.28
CA ILE A 8 3.26 7.32 -15.29
C ILE A 8 3.56 8.46 -14.31
N THR A 9 3.55 8.15 -13.01
CA THR A 9 3.96 9.09 -11.96
C THR A 9 4.72 8.35 -10.86
N PHE A 10 5.72 9.01 -10.29
CA PHE A 10 6.50 8.53 -9.17
C PHE A 10 6.96 9.71 -8.31
N ALA A 11 7.10 9.47 -7.01
CA ALA A 11 7.59 10.48 -6.07
C ALA A 11 9.12 10.44 -5.99
N ASP A 12 9.76 11.61 -6.01
CA ASP A 12 11.15 11.73 -5.57
C ASP A 12 11.21 11.69 -4.04
N ILE A 13 11.97 10.73 -3.51
CA ILE A 13 12.12 10.49 -2.07
C ILE A 13 13.44 11.01 -1.50
N SER A 14 14.22 11.77 -2.28
CA SER A 14 15.56 12.24 -1.87
C SER A 14 15.51 13.08 -0.58
N LYS A 15 14.51 13.96 -0.44
CA LYS A 15 14.32 14.78 0.77
C LYS A 15 14.02 13.95 2.02
N ALA A 16 13.23 12.87 1.89
CA ALA A 16 12.91 11.99 3.01
C ALA A 16 14.11 11.14 3.42
N LYS A 17 14.93 10.70 2.45
CA LYS A 17 16.20 10.01 2.71
C LYS A 17 17.14 10.89 3.54
N GLU A 18 17.33 12.14 3.14
CA GLU A 18 18.23 13.07 3.83
C GLU A 18 17.77 13.42 5.24
N LEU A 19 16.48 13.74 5.41
CA LEU A 19 15.98 14.30 6.67
C LEU A 19 15.53 13.23 7.68
N LEU A 20 15.12 12.05 7.21
CA LEU A 20 14.47 11.04 8.04
C LEU A 20 15.15 9.67 7.97
N ASP A 21 16.27 9.54 7.25
CA ASP A 21 16.91 8.26 6.93
C ASP A 21 15.91 7.25 6.32
N TYR A 22 14.96 7.77 5.53
CA TYR A 22 13.89 6.94 4.98
C TYR A 22 14.42 6.01 3.87
N ASN A 23 14.45 4.71 4.15
CA ASN A 23 14.89 3.70 3.20
C ASN A 23 13.84 2.57 3.06
N PRO A 24 12.92 2.62 2.08
CA PRO A 24 11.88 1.60 1.93
C PRO A 24 12.49 0.24 1.57
N GLN A 25 12.23 -0.77 2.41
CA GLN A 25 12.80 -2.12 2.24
C GLN A 25 11.85 -3.12 1.57
N THR A 26 10.55 -2.84 1.56
CA THR A 26 9.56 -3.74 0.96
C THR A 26 9.44 -3.44 -0.52
N LYS A 27 9.76 -4.42 -1.37
CA LYS A 27 9.55 -4.33 -2.81
C LYS A 27 8.08 -4.49 -3.16
N ILE A 28 7.69 -4.07 -4.36
CA ILE A 28 6.30 -4.13 -4.82
C ILE A 28 5.82 -5.60 -4.91
N GLU A 29 6.65 -6.48 -5.46
CA GLU A 29 6.39 -7.92 -5.58
C GLU A 29 6.13 -8.59 -4.22
N ASP A 30 6.74 -8.09 -3.14
CA ASP A 30 6.55 -8.59 -1.78
C ASP A 30 5.36 -7.92 -1.07
N GLY A 31 5.15 -6.64 -1.36
CA GLY A 31 4.13 -5.80 -0.70
C GLY A 31 2.70 -6.14 -1.14
N ILE A 32 2.48 -6.35 -2.43
CA ILE A 32 1.14 -6.60 -2.98
C ILE A 32 0.50 -7.86 -2.36
N PRO A 33 1.17 -9.04 -2.29
CA PRO A 33 0.58 -10.22 -1.66
C PRO A 33 0.25 -10.02 -0.18
N LYS A 34 1.10 -9.30 0.57
CA LYS A 34 0.86 -8.98 1.99
C LYS A 34 -0.37 -8.10 2.16
N PHE A 35 -0.51 -7.07 1.31
CA PHE A 35 -1.67 -6.18 1.32
C PHE A 35 -2.97 -6.94 1.01
N ILE A 36 -2.98 -7.80 -0.01
CA ILE A 36 -4.16 -8.62 -0.36
C ILE A 36 -4.57 -9.53 0.80
N ARG A 37 -3.60 -10.18 1.46
CA ARG A 37 -3.87 -11.03 2.62
C ARG A 37 -4.52 -10.23 3.75
N TRP A 38 -3.90 -9.14 4.16
CA TRP A 38 -4.45 -8.25 5.19
C TRP A 38 -5.85 -7.77 4.83
N PHE A 39 -6.07 -7.33 3.59
CA PHE A 39 -7.38 -6.86 3.14
C PHE A 39 -8.45 -7.95 3.25
N ARG A 40 -8.15 -9.17 2.81
CA ARG A 40 -9.09 -10.30 2.88
C ARG A 40 -9.40 -10.71 4.31
N GLU A 41 -8.40 -10.77 5.18
CA GLU A 41 -8.57 -11.09 6.60
C GLU A 41 -9.51 -10.07 7.27
N ASN A 42 -9.26 -8.77 7.06
CA ASN A 42 -10.08 -7.72 7.69
C ASN A 42 -11.49 -7.62 7.09
N ARG A 43 -11.68 -7.94 5.80
CA ARG A 43 -13.03 -8.01 5.20
C ARG A 43 -13.82 -9.26 5.61
N GLN A 44 -13.14 -10.32 6.04
CA GLN A 44 -13.78 -11.52 6.60
C GLN A 44 -14.09 -11.36 8.09
N SER A 45 -13.27 -10.60 8.83
CA SER A 45 -13.52 -10.28 10.24
C SER A 45 -14.74 -9.38 10.45
N GLU A 46 -15.06 -8.47 9.53
CA GLU A 46 -16.28 -7.63 9.59
C GLU A 46 -17.60 -8.45 9.54
N PHE A 47 -17.58 -9.70 9.06
CA PHE A 47 -18.78 -10.54 9.00
C PHE A 47 -18.99 -11.41 10.25
N VAL A 48 -17.95 -11.61 11.09
CA VAL A 48 -18.04 -12.51 12.26
C VAL A 48 -18.46 -11.76 13.53
N GLU A 49 -18.15 -10.47 13.65
CA GLU A 49 -18.60 -9.64 14.79
C GLU A 49 -20.05 -9.16 14.67
N SER A 50 -20.67 -9.22 13.48
CA SER A 50 -22.08 -8.81 13.29
C SER A 50 -23.10 -9.95 13.52
N VAL A 51 -22.65 -11.15 13.89
CA VAL A 51 -23.50 -12.34 14.11
C VAL A 51 -23.27 -12.95 15.52
N SER A 52 -22.70 -12.19 16.45
CA SER A 52 -22.66 -12.52 17.89
C SER A 52 -23.48 -11.51 18.68
#